data_AF-A0A7S3B4B4-F1
#
_entry.id   AF-A0A7S3B4B4-F1
#
_cell.length_a   1.000
_cell.length_b   1.000
_cell.length_c   1.000
_cell.angle_alpha   90.00
_cell.angle_beta   90.00
_cell.angle_gamma   90.00
#
_symmetry.space_group_name_H-M   'P 1'
#
loop_
_entity.id
_entity.type
_entity.pdbx_description
1 polymer ?
#
loop_
_entity_poly.entity_id
_entity_poly.type
_entity_poly.pdbx_seq_one_letter_code
_entity_poly.pdbx_strand_id
1 'polypeptide(L)'
;ERFANGTIQPDPVRFPSGMRALSEYVHSKGLRFGVYTARGTGTCQGRPGARYHELLDAATYCDWAVDYLKIDGCKGTGDANTSWSLFHQGFDLCANQTGRHIVQSVESCDTPSTCGQ
;
A
#
# COMPACT_ATOMS: atom_id res chain seq x y z
N GLU A 1 5.91 -6.58 -10.59
CA GLU A 1 5.95 -5.64 -11.73
C GLU A 1 4.90 -4.56 -11.61
N ARG A 2 5.04 -3.51 -12.43
CA ARG A 2 4.04 -2.46 -12.66
C ARG A 2 3.60 -2.55 -14.12
N PHE A 3 2.37 -2.15 -14.40
CA PHE A 3 1.91 -1.98 -15.78
C PHE A 3 2.63 -0.79 -16.44
N ALA A 4 2.52 -0.67 -17.77
CA ALA A 4 3.17 0.39 -18.53
C ALA A 4 2.76 1.81 -18.10
N ASN A 5 1.56 1.96 -17.50
CA ASN A 5 1.07 3.21 -16.94
C ASN A 5 1.55 3.50 -15.50
N GLY A 6 2.42 2.64 -14.94
CA GLY A 6 2.95 2.75 -13.58
C GLY A 6 2.10 2.10 -12.49
N THR A 7 0.88 1.63 -12.79
CA THR A 7 0.00 1.01 -11.80
C THR A 7 0.61 -0.29 -11.27
N ILE A 8 0.53 -0.51 -9.96
CA ILE A 8 1.00 -1.74 -9.33
C ILE A 8 0.18 -2.95 -9.82
N GLN A 9 0.87 -4.01 -10.26
CA GLN A 9 0.21 -5.20 -10.78
C GLN A 9 0.14 -6.31 -9.71
N PRO A 10 -1.05 -6.86 -9.42
CA PRO A 10 -1.15 -8.07 -8.61
C PRO A 10 -0.64 -9.27 -9.39
N ASP A 11 -0.01 -10.21 -8.69
CA ASP A 11 0.48 -11.45 -9.28
C ASP A 11 -0.71 -12.28 -9.82
N PRO A 12 -0.87 -12.44 -11.14
CA PRO A 12 -2.07 -13.05 -11.71
C PRO A 12 -2.14 -14.57 -11.46
N VAL A 13 -1.03 -15.22 -11.12
CA VAL A 13 -1.02 -16.65 -10.78
C VAL A 13 -1.50 -16.83 -9.33
N ARG A 14 -1.10 -15.93 -8.43
CA ARG A 14 -1.51 -15.98 -7.01
C ARG A 14 -2.91 -15.41 -6.79
N PHE A 15 -3.27 -14.39 -7.55
CA PHE A 15 -4.54 -13.66 -7.44
C PHE A 15 -5.27 -13.68 -8.80
N PRO A 16 -5.72 -14.85 -9.28
CA PRO A 16 -6.29 -15.00 -10.61
C PRO A 16 -7.60 -14.20 -10.80
N SER A 17 -8.33 -13.94 -9.73
CA SER A 17 -9.54 -13.10 -9.74
C SER A 17 -9.26 -11.62 -9.44
N GLY A 18 -7.99 -11.24 -9.25
CA GLY A 18 -7.58 -9.91 -8.85
C GLY A 18 -7.83 -9.58 -7.38
N MET A 19 -7.31 -8.43 -6.95
CA MET A 19 -7.31 -8.01 -5.55
C MET A 19 -8.67 -7.55 -5.05
N ARG A 20 -9.48 -6.92 -5.92
CA ARG A 20 -10.84 -6.50 -5.56
C ARG A 20 -11.77 -7.66 -5.26
N ALA A 21 -11.74 -8.72 -6.07
CA ALA A 21 -12.53 -9.91 -5.79
C ALA A 21 -12.11 -10.56 -4.45
N LEU A 22 -10.82 -10.53 -4.13
CA LEU A 22 -10.30 -11.02 -2.86
C LEU A 22 -10.77 -10.15 -1.68
N SER A 23 -10.70 -8.82 -1.80
CA SER A 23 -11.15 -7.93 -0.73
C SER A 23 -12.66 -8.02 -0.50
N GLU A 24 -13.46 -8.07 -1.56
CA GLU A 24 -14.91 -8.25 -1.48
C GLU A 24 -15.27 -9.58 -0.81
N TYR A 25 -14.54 -10.66 -1.12
CA TYR A 25 -14.71 -11.94 -0.41
C TYR A 25 -14.36 -11.83 1.08
N VAL A 26 -13.26 -11.18 1.43
CA VAL A 26 -12.86 -10.95 2.84
C VAL A 26 -13.92 -10.13 3.57
N HIS A 27 -14.43 -9.07 2.95
CA HIS A 27 -15.52 -8.24 3.50
C HIS A 27 -16.81 -9.04 3.67
N SER A 28 -17.12 -9.96 2.76
CA SER A 28 -18.29 -10.85 2.86
C SER A 28 -18.22 -11.78 4.08
N LYS A 29 -17.05 -11.91 4.73
CA LYS A 29 -16.85 -12.65 5.98
C LYS A 29 -16.86 -11.74 7.22
N GLY A 30 -17.16 -10.45 7.08
CA GLY A 30 -17.13 -9.48 8.17
C GLY A 30 -15.72 -9.07 8.60
N LEU A 31 -14.71 -9.35 7.77
CA LEU A 31 -13.31 -9.02 8.04
C LEU A 31 -12.87 -7.77 7.27
N ARG A 32 -11.73 -7.20 7.67
CA ARG A 32 -11.05 -6.11 6.95
C ARG A 32 -9.87 -6.64 6.15
N PHE A 33 -9.56 -6.00 5.04
CA PHE A 33 -8.52 -6.43 4.11
C PHE A 33 -7.32 -5.48 4.12
N GLY A 34 -6.11 -6.03 4.26
CA GLY A 34 -4.88 -5.26 4.31
C GLY A 34 -3.88 -5.68 3.23
N VAL A 35 -3.09 -4.73 2.74
CA VAL A 35 -1.99 -4.96 1.79
C VAL A 35 -0.68 -4.35 2.31
N TYR A 36 0.41 -4.70 1.63
CA TYR A 36 1.77 -4.38 2.02
C TYR A 36 2.51 -3.66 0.89
N THR A 37 3.27 -2.63 1.24
CA THR A 37 4.23 -1.96 0.36
C THR A 37 5.48 -1.53 1.15
N ALA A 38 6.44 -0.94 0.46
CA ALA A 38 7.61 -0.29 1.06
C ALA A 38 7.77 1.13 0.50
N ARG A 39 8.29 2.05 1.32
CA ARG A 39 8.58 3.45 0.94
C ARG A 39 9.77 3.58 -0.02
N GLY A 40 10.49 2.49 -0.28
CA GLY A 40 11.56 2.42 -1.25
C GLY A 40 11.11 2.14 -2.68
N THR A 41 12.09 2.04 -3.59
CA THR A 41 11.84 1.62 -4.98
C THR A 41 11.50 0.13 -5.10
N GLY A 42 11.80 -0.65 -4.06
CA GLY A 42 11.44 -2.05 -3.96
C GLY A 42 11.12 -2.46 -2.53
N THR A 43 10.28 -3.48 -2.37
CA THR A 43 10.04 -4.12 -1.07
C THR A 43 11.27 -4.87 -0.57
N CYS A 44 11.25 -5.30 0.69
CA CYS A 44 12.31 -6.15 1.26
C CYS A 44 12.55 -7.42 0.44
N GLN A 45 11.48 -7.96 -0.17
CA GLN A 45 11.53 -9.17 -0.99
C GLN A 45 11.79 -8.89 -2.48
N GLY A 46 12.18 -7.66 -2.83
CA GLY A 46 12.54 -7.30 -4.20
C GLY A 46 11.36 -7.14 -5.17
N ARG A 47 10.13 -7.02 -4.67
CA ARG A 47 8.97 -6.61 -5.49
C ARG A 47 8.95 -5.08 -5.65
N PRO A 48 8.18 -4.51 -6.59
CA PRO A 48 8.07 -3.06 -6.71
C PRO A 48 7.62 -2.40 -5.40
N GLY A 49 8.31 -1.34 -4.99
CA GLY A 49 7.94 -0.49 -3.86
C GLY A 49 7.18 0.75 -4.35
N ALA A 50 6.70 1.56 -3.42
CA ALA A 50 5.78 2.66 -3.69
C ALA A 50 6.46 3.95 -4.17
N ARG A 51 7.79 4.07 -4.01
CA ARG A 51 8.47 5.33 -4.30
C ARG A 51 8.19 5.84 -5.71
N TYR A 52 7.84 7.13 -5.80
CA TYR A 52 7.43 7.83 -7.03
C TYR A 52 6.05 7.45 -7.58
N HIS A 53 5.32 6.58 -6.88
CA HIS A 53 4.03 6.04 -7.29
C HIS A 53 3.02 6.07 -6.14
N GLU A 54 3.31 6.74 -5.02
CA GLU A 54 2.50 6.66 -3.80
C GLU A 54 1.04 7.03 -4.01
N LEU A 55 0.76 8.13 -4.72
CA LEU A 55 -0.61 8.56 -5.02
C LEU A 55 -1.32 7.59 -5.98
N LEU A 56 -0.59 7.04 -6.96
CA LEU A 56 -1.14 6.06 -7.90
C LEU A 56 -1.43 4.72 -7.21
N ASP A 57 -0.54 4.28 -6.34
CA ASP A 57 -0.69 3.09 -5.52
C ASP A 57 -1.85 3.27 -4.53
N ALA A 58 -1.98 4.44 -3.89
CA ALA A 58 -3.09 4.77 -3.01
C ALA A 58 -4.45 4.68 -3.72
N ALA A 59 -4.55 5.24 -4.94
CA ALA A 59 -5.75 5.12 -5.78
C ALA A 59 -6.03 3.65 -6.14
N THR A 60 -5.00 2.89 -6.50
CA THR A 60 -5.13 1.46 -6.82
C THR A 60 -5.63 0.66 -5.61
N TYR A 61 -5.12 0.95 -4.41
CA TYR A 61 -5.56 0.29 -3.18
C TYR A 61 -7.00 0.67 -2.81
N CYS A 62 -7.40 1.92 -3.06
CA CYS A 62 -8.78 2.36 -2.92
C CYS A 62 -9.72 1.58 -3.85
N ASP A 63 -9.36 1.43 -5.14
CA ASP A 63 -10.12 0.68 -6.13
C ASP A 63 -10.25 -0.81 -5.78
N TRP A 64 -9.24 -1.35 -5.11
CA TRP A 64 -9.27 -2.71 -4.56
C TRP A 64 -10.01 -2.83 -3.23
N ALA A 65 -10.63 -1.76 -2.72
CA ALA A 65 -11.33 -1.73 -1.43
C ALA A 65 -10.45 -2.20 -0.25
N VAL A 66 -9.18 -1.79 -0.24
CA VAL A 66 -8.27 -2.04 0.89
C VAL A 66 -8.69 -1.21 2.11
N ASP A 67 -8.55 -1.76 3.31
CA ASP A 67 -8.84 -1.09 4.59
C ASP A 67 -7.59 -0.75 5.40
N TYR A 68 -6.46 -1.36 5.04
CA TYR A 68 -5.20 -1.24 5.78
C TYR A 68 -3.99 -1.34 4.85
N LEU A 69 -3.04 -0.41 5.00
CA LEU A 69 -1.76 -0.44 4.31
C LEU A 69 -0.62 -0.53 5.33
N LYS A 70 0.18 -1.60 5.25
CA LYS A 70 1.50 -1.64 5.88
C LYS A 70 2.52 -0.98 4.93
N ILE A 71 3.29 -0.02 5.43
CA ILE A 71 4.36 0.69 4.71
C ILE A 71 5.68 0.39 5.39
N ASP A 72 6.55 -0.33 4.69
CA ASP A 72 7.85 -0.80 5.18
C ASP A 72 9.01 0.14 4.78
N GLY A 73 10.13 0.07 5.49
CA GLY A 73 11.32 0.91 5.29
C GLY A 73 12.26 0.49 4.16
N CYS A 74 12.17 -0.75 3.70
CA CYS A 74 13.14 -1.34 2.77
C CYS A 74 13.38 -0.54 1.48
N LYS A 75 14.66 -0.47 1.06
CA LYS A 75 15.16 0.21 -0.15
C LYS A 75 14.73 1.68 -0.27
N GLY A 76 14.34 2.30 0.85
CA GLY A 76 14.06 3.72 0.97
C GLY A 76 15.36 4.53 1.00
N THR A 77 15.35 5.71 0.38
CA THR A 77 16.36 6.74 0.62
C THR A 77 15.66 8.08 0.75
N GLY A 78 16.26 9.02 1.49
CA GLY A 78 15.62 10.32 1.78
C GLY A 78 14.64 10.26 2.94
N ASP A 79 13.82 11.31 3.05
CA ASP A 79 12.89 11.49 4.17
C ASP A 79 11.80 10.40 4.19
N ALA A 80 11.75 9.64 5.27
CA ALA A 80 10.71 8.65 5.52
C ALA A 80 9.31 9.26 5.47
N ASN A 81 9.21 10.55 5.79
CA ASN A 81 7.93 11.20 5.93
C ASN A 81 7.23 11.47 4.61
N THR A 82 7.99 11.56 3.52
CA THR A 82 7.43 11.88 2.20
C THR A 82 6.44 10.81 1.74
N SER A 83 6.80 9.53 1.87
CA SER A 83 5.97 8.43 1.35
C SER A 83 4.66 8.28 2.14
N TRP A 84 4.72 8.30 3.48
CA TRP A 84 3.49 8.22 4.28
C TRP A 84 2.60 9.45 4.09
N SER A 85 3.17 10.64 3.91
CA SER A 85 2.39 11.87 3.67
C SER A 85 1.63 11.78 2.34
N LEU A 86 2.25 11.25 1.29
CA LEU A 86 1.60 11.02 0.00
C LEU A 86 0.53 9.93 0.08
N PHE A 87 0.77 8.85 0.82
CA PHE A 87 -0.27 7.85 1.07
C PHE A 87 -1.46 8.42 1.85
N HIS A 88 -1.19 9.25 2.86
CA HIS A 88 -2.23 9.96 3.61
C HIS A 88 -3.09 10.82 2.70
N GLN A 89 -2.45 11.64 1.85
CA GLN A 89 -3.17 12.44 0.84
C GLN A 89 -4.03 11.56 -0.09
N GLY A 90 -3.48 10.47 -0.62
CA GLY A 90 -4.22 9.56 -1.50
C GLY A 90 -5.41 8.88 -0.81
N PHE A 91 -5.26 8.55 0.48
CA PHE A 91 -6.34 7.95 1.26
C PHE A 91 -7.40 8.95 1.70
N ASP A 92 -7.05 10.22 1.92
CA ASP A 92 -8.03 11.29 2.12
C ASP A 92 -8.88 11.50 0.86
N LEU A 93 -8.26 11.44 -0.32
CA LEU A 93 -8.98 11.48 -1.60
C LEU A 93 -9.94 10.28 -1.74
N CYS A 94 -9.46 9.07 -1.42
CA CYS A 94 -10.30 7.87 -1.40
C CYS A 94 -11.49 8.02 -0.44
N ALA A 95 -11.25 8.46 0.79
CA ALA A 95 -12.28 8.64 1.80
C ALA A 95 -13.34 9.66 1.36
N ASN A 96 -12.93 10.77 0.75
CA ASN A 96 -13.85 11.78 0.22
C ASN A 96 -14.72 11.25 -0.93
N GLN A 97 -14.21 10.31 -1.72
CA GLN A 97 -14.92 9.75 -2.89
C GLN A 97 -15.84 8.58 -2.51
N THR A 98 -15.40 7.71 -1.60
CA THR A 98 -16.04 6.42 -1.35
C THR A 98 -16.53 6.23 0.09
N GLY A 99 -16.19 7.14 1.00
CA GLY A 99 -16.40 6.98 2.44
C GLY A 99 -15.50 5.93 3.09
N ARG A 100 -14.49 5.40 2.38
CA ARG A 100 -13.59 4.36 2.91
C ARG A 100 -12.34 4.99 3.51
N HIS A 101 -12.12 4.75 4.80
CA HIS A 101 -10.89 5.13 5.47
C HIS A 101 -9.90 3.96 5.47
N ILE A 102 -8.68 4.23 4.99
CA ILE A 102 -7.60 3.23 4.93
C ILE A 102 -6.61 3.53 6.04
N VAL A 103 -6.44 2.58 6.96
CA VAL A 103 -5.50 2.69 8.07
C VAL A 103 -4.08 2.53 7.56
N GLN A 104 -3.16 3.39 8.01
CA GLN A 104 -1.73 3.28 7.70
C GLN A 104 -0.96 2.72 8.91
N SER A 105 -0.13 1.72 8.66
CA SER A 105 0.89 1.27 9.59
C SER A 105 2.25 1.52 8.97
N VAL A 106 2.90 2.56 9.48
CA VAL A 106 4.20 3.03 8.99
C VAL A 106 5.29 2.42 9.83
N GLU A 107 6.23 1.74 9.17
CA GLU A 107 7.49 1.35 9.79
C GLU A 107 8.37 2.58 9.93
N SER A 108 8.59 3.01 11.17
CA SER A 108 9.39 4.18 11.52
C SER A 108 10.88 3.87 11.68
N CYS A 109 11.28 2.60 11.63
CA CYS A 109 12.63 2.17 11.94
C CYS A 109 13.07 1.00 11.04
N ASP A 110 14.34 0.97 10.65
CA ASP A 110 14.84 -0.11 9.77
C ASP A 110 15.24 -1.37 10.57
N THR A 111 15.38 -1.27 11.90
CA THR A 111 15.67 -2.39 12.81
C THR A 111 14.92 -2.25 14.13
N PRO A 112 14.63 -3.35 14.85
CA PRO A 112 14.02 -3.29 16.18
C PRO A 112 14.80 -2.40 17.16
N SER A 113 16.13 -2.38 17.06
CA SER A 113 17.00 -1.53 17.89
C SER A 113 16.84 -0.03 17.65
N THR A 114 16.24 0.36 16.53
CA THR A 114 16.00 1.76 16.14
C THR A 114 14.53 2.17 16.24
N CYS A 115 13.65 1.29 16.71
CA CYS A 115 12.21 1.59 16.83
C CYS A 115 11.85 2.20 18.18
N GLY A 116 11.14 3.33 18.16
CA GLY A 116 10.58 3.97 19.35
C GLY A 116 11.57 4.81 20.17
N GLN A 117 12.74 5.14 19.60
CA GLN A 117 13.57 6.26 20.05
C GLN A 117 13.09 7.55 19.40
#